data_AF-A0A177CB79-F1
#
_entry.id   AF-A0A177CB79-F1
#
_cell.length_a   1.000
_cell.length_b   1.000
_cell.length_c   1.000
_cell.angle_alpha   90.00
_cell.angle_beta   90.00
_cell.angle_gamma   90.00
#
_symmetry.space_group_name_H-M   'P 1'
#
loop_
_entity.id
_entity.type
_entity.pdbx_description
1 polymer ?
#
loop_
_entity_poly.entity_id
_entity_poly.type
_entity_poly.pdbx_seq_one_letter_code
_entity_poly.pdbx_strand_id
1 'polypeptide(L)'
;KLRKAAKLYKEKIVEEKRVAREAAKVAREKERAEKAAERAREKEARDAAKALQSAQKGKRMASQPSIQSNKRQKRVVDAVLTTDASGAASAAPTKTTRRGRNVKLPCKYK
;
A
#
# COMPACT_ATOMS: atom_id res chain seq x y z
N LYS A 1 -19.39 -50.55 -47.16
CA LYS A 1 -18.55 -50.87 -45.97
C LYS A 1 -17.78 -49.64 -45.45
N LEU A 2 -17.18 -48.81 -46.32
CA LEU A 2 -16.35 -47.64 -45.94
C LEU A 2 -17.04 -46.57 -45.07
N ARG A 3 -18.33 -46.24 -45.32
CA ARG A 3 -19.05 -45.21 -44.55
C ARG A 3 -19.22 -45.55 -43.06
N LYS A 4 -19.36 -46.82 -42.71
CA LYS A 4 -19.48 -47.28 -41.31
C LYS A 4 -18.15 -47.13 -40.56
N ALA A 5 -17.04 -47.47 -41.20
CA ALA A 5 -15.70 -47.28 -40.63
C ALA A 5 -15.37 -45.79 -40.40
N ALA A 6 -15.70 -44.93 -41.36
CA ALA A 6 -15.52 -43.48 -41.23
C ALA A 6 -16.36 -42.88 -40.10
N LYS A 7 -17.57 -43.40 -39.85
CA LYS A 7 -18.42 -42.97 -38.75
C LYS A 7 -17.82 -43.35 -37.39
N LEU A 8 -17.38 -44.60 -37.24
CA LEU A 8 -16.73 -45.08 -36.03
C LEU A 8 -15.44 -44.30 -35.72
N TYR A 9 -14.67 -43.95 -36.74
CA TYR A 9 -13.45 -43.15 -36.55
C TYR A 9 -13.76 -41.73 -36.03
N LYS A 10 -14.81 -41.09 -36.55
CA LYS A 10 -15.26 -39.78 -36.07
C LYS A 10 -15.79 -39.84 -34.63
N GLU A 11 -16.51 -40.90 -34.27
CA GLU A 11 -17.01 -41.11 -32.91
C GLU A 11 -15.85 -41.25 -31.91
N LYS A 12 -14.82 -42.03 -32.24
CA LYS A 12 -13.60 -42.14 -31.41
C LYS A 12 -12.89 -40.81 -31.19
N ILE A 13 -12.73 -40.00 -32.25
CA ILE A 13 -12.13 -38.66 -32.14
C ILE A 13 -12.95 -37.75 -31.21
N VAL A 14 -14.27 -37.85 -31.24
CA VAL A 14 -15.14 -37.05 -30.38
C VAL A 14 -15.02 -37.50 -28.92
N GLU A 15 -14.97 -38.80 -28.66
CA GLU A 15 -14.75 -39.37 -27.33
C GLU A 15 -13.41 -38.95 -26.74
N GLU A 16 -12.32 -39.05 -27.50
CA GLU A 16 -10.99 -38.61 -27.07
C GLU A 16 -10.98 -37.12 -26.72
N LYS A 17 -11.64 -36.28 -27.53
CA LYS A 17 -11.79 -34.84 -27.24
C LYS A 17 -12.61 -34.57 -25.98
N ARG A 18 -13.62 -35.38 -25.68
CA ARG A 18 -14.41 -35.25 -24.44
C ARG A 18 -13.56 -35.62 -23.22
N VAL A 19 -12.83 -36.74 -23.30
CA VAL A 19 -11.94 -37.18 -22.22
C VAL A 19 -10.86 -36.13 -21.94
N ALA A 20 -10.23 -35.58 -22.97
CA ALA A 20 -9.23 -34.51 -22.80
C ALA A 20 -9.82 -33.25 -22.13
N ARG A 21 -11.06 -32.88 -22.46
CA ARG A 21 -11.74 -31.73 -21.83
C ARG A 21 -12.08 -31.98 -20.37
N GLU A 22 -12.58 -33.17 -20.03
CA GLU A 22 -12.88 -33.53 -18.65
C GLU A 22 -11.60 -33.61 -17.81
N ALA A 23 -10.52 -34.21 -18.34
CA ALA A 23 -9.23 -34.21 -17.68
C ALA A 23 -8.70 -32.78 -17.44
N ALA A 24 -8.85 -31.88 -18.41
CA ALA A 24 -8.46 -30.48 -18.27
C ALA A 24 -9.30 -29.70 -17.25
N LYS A 25 -10.61 -29.99 -17.16
CA LYS A 25 -11.47 -29.41 -16.10
C LYS A 25 -11.04 -29.87 -14.72
N VAL A 26 -10.86 -31.18 -14.54
CA VAL A 26 -10.45 -31.76 -13.25
C VAL A 26 -9.10 -31.20 -12.80
N ALA A 27 -8.13 -31.05 -13.72
CA ALA A 27 -6.84 -30.44 -13.40
C ALA A 27 -6.99 -28.97 -12.95
N ARG A 28 -7.80 -28.18 -13.66
CA ARG A 28 -8.08 -26.77 -13.30
C ARG A 28 -8.79 -26.63 -11.96
N GLU A 29 -9.70 -27.53 -11.64
CA GLU A 29 -10.41 -27.51 -10.34
C GLU A 29 -9.46 -27.84 -9.19
N LYS A 30 -8.60 -28.85 -9.36
CA LYS A 30 -7.55 -29.19 -8.38
C LYS A 30 -6.59 -28.02 -8.14
N GLU A 31 -6.10 -27.41 -9.22
CA GLU A 31 -5.22 -26.23 -9.14
C GLU A 31 -5.90 -25.06 -8.40
N ARG A 32 -7.17 -24.79 -8.71
CA ARG A 32 -7.94 -23.73 -8.04
C ARG A 32 -8.15 -24.02 -6.56
N ALA A 33 -8.41 -25.27 -6.20
CA ALA A 33 -8.58 -25.69 -4.81
C ALA A 33 -7.27 -25.53 -4.02
N GLU A 34 -6.14 -25.96 -4.59
CA GLU A 34 -4.81 -25.79 -3.98
C GLU A 34 -4.46 -24.32 -3.79
N LYS A 35 -4.65 -23.48 -4.82
CA LYS A 35 -4.43 -22.03 -4.73
C LYS A 35 -5.38 -21.33 -3.77
N ALA A 36 -6.59 -21.85 -3.56
CA ALA A 36 -7.50 -21.30 -2.56
C ALA A 36 -7.01 -21.63 -1.14
N ALA A 37 -6.54 -22.85 -0.91
CA ALA A 37 -5.96 -23.26 0.37
C ALA A 37 -4.67 -22.48 0.71
N GLU A 38 -3.79 -22.27 -0.28
CA GLU A 38 -2.58 -21.47 -0.10
C GLU A 38 -2.92 -20.02 0.28
N ARG A 39 -3.85 -19.39 -0.44
CA ARG A 39 -4.29 -18.02 -0.14
C ARG A 39 -4.95 -17.90 1.23
N ALA A 40 -5.68 -18.91 1.68
CA ALA A 40 -6.25 -18.94 3.01
C ALA A 40 -5.16 -18.94 4.09
N ARG A 41 -4.14 -19.80 3.95
CA ARG A 41 -2.99 -19.86 4.87
C ARG A 41 -2.22 -18.54 4.90
N GLU A 42 -1.98 -17.93 3.74
CA GLU A 42 -1.27 -16.66 3.65
C GLU A 42 -2.07 -15.52 4.31
N LYS A 43 -3.39 -15.52 4.14
CA LYS A 43 -4.28 -14.55 4.79
C LYS A 43 -4.26 -14.71 6.31
N GLU A 44 -4.38 -15.94 6.81
CA GLU A 44 -4.32 -16.22 8.26
C GLU A 44 -2.98 -15.78 8.87
N ALA A 45 -1.87 -16.04 8.19
CA ALA A 45 -0.55 -15.59 8.65
C ALA A 45 -0.45 -14.06 8.72
N ARG A 46 -0.97 -13.34 7.69
CA ARG A 46 -1.02 -11.88 7.69
C ARG A 46 -1.90 -11.32 8.81
N ASP A 47 -3.07 -11.91 9.01
CA ASP A 47 -4.02 -11.48 10.04
C ASP A 47 -3.45 -11.70 11.44
N ALA A 48 -2.77 -12.84 11.69
CA ALA A 48 -2.06 -13.11 12.93
C ALA A 48 -0.92 -12.10 13.19
N ALA A 49 -0.09 -11.80 12.17
CA ALA A 49 0.96 -10.80 12.30
C ALA A 49 0.40 -9.40 12.60
N LYS A 50 -0.71 -9.02 11.95
CA LYS A 50 -1.40 -7.75 12.19
C LYS A 50 -1.99 -7.69 13.60
N ALA A 51 -2.57 -8.77 14.09
CA ALA A 51 -3.10 -8.87 15.45
C ALA A 51 -1.99 -8.61 16.49
N LEU A 52 -0.83 -9.27 16.36
CA LEU A 52 0.32 -9.03 17.23
C LEU A 52 0.78 -7.56 17.22
N GLN A 53 0.91 -6.95 16.04
CA GLN A 53 1.31 -5.54 15.92
C GLN A 53 0.29 -4.58 16.56
N SER A 54 -1.00 -4.83 16.37
CA SER A 54 -2.06 -4.00 16.96
C SER A 54 -2.11 -4.11 18.49
N ALA A 55 -1.95 -5.32 19.05
CA ALA A 55 -1.89 -5.55 20.49
C ALA A 55 -0.72 -4.80 21.15
N GLN A 56 0.43 -4.73 20.46
CA GLN A 56 1.59 -3.98 20.96
C GLN A 56 1.37 -2.45 20.93
N LYS A 57 0.75 -1.91 19.88
CA LYS A 57 0.51 -0.45 19.76
C LYS A 57 -0.56 0.06 20.72
N GLY A 58 -1.61 -0.72 20.97
CA GLY A 58 -2.69 -0.35 21.89
C GLY A 58 -2.21 -0.13 23.34
N LYS A 59 -1.27 -0.96 23.82
CA LYS A 59 -0.72 -0.81 25.17
C LYS A 59 0.30 0.33 25.30
N ARG A 60 1.05 0.62 24.24
CA ARG A 60 2.12 1.64 24.26
C ARG A 60 1.58 3.07 24.26
N MET A 61 0.45 3.35 23.60
CA MET A 61 -0.06 4.74 23.53
C MET A 61 -0.75 5.19 24.83
N ALA A 62 -1.36 4.28 25.59
CA ALA A 62 -2.00 4.60 26.87
C ALA A 62 -1.00 4.80 28.03
N SER A 63 0.17 4.17 27.95
CA SER A 63 1.22 4.28 28.98
C SER A 63 2.30 5.30 28.66
N GLN A 64 2.28 5.92 27.48
CA GLN A 64 3.27 6.94 27.14
C GLN A 64 2.80 8.27 27.74
N PRO A 65 3.44 8.79 28.81
CA PRO A 65 3.10 10.11 29.31
C PRO A 65 3.32 11.12 28.19
N SER A 66 2.35 12.02 27.97
CA SER A 66 2.55 13.15 27.07
C SER A 66 3.79 13.88 27.57
N ILE A 67 4.86 13.92 26.77
CA ILE A 67 6.04 14.70 27.11
C ILE A 67 5.56 16.15 27.10
N GLN A 68 5.27 16.69 28.29
CA GLN A 68 4.93 18.08 28.44
C GLN A 68 6.14 18.88 27.96
N SER A 69 6.03 19.45 26.77
CA SER A 69 7.10 20.25 26.20
C SER A 69 7.41 21.38 27.17
N ASN A 70 8.63 21.42 27.69
CA ASN A 70 9.07 22.47 28.59
C ASN A 70 8.81 23.83 27.95
N LYS A 71 7.97 24.64 28.61
CA LYS A 71 7.58 25.98 28.18
C LYS A 71 8.86 26.82 28.06
N ARG A 72 9.20 27.28 26.84
CA ARG A 72 10.38 28.13 26.60
C ARG A 72 10.30 29.39 27.47
N GLN A 73 11.20 29.50 28.44
CA GLN A 73 11.41 30.76 29.16
C GLN A 73 12.05 31.76 28.19
N LYS A 74 11.38 32.90 27.95
CA LYS A 74 11.93 33.96 27.10
C LYS A 74 13.15 34.57 27.79
N ARG A 75 14.29 34.62 27.10
CA ARG A 75 15.38 35.51 27.50
C ARG A 75 14.98 36.93 27.07
N VAL A 76 14.82 37.82 28.04
CA VAL A 76 14.76 39.26 27.82
C VAL A 76 16.15 39.67 27.37
N VAL A 77 16.24 40.24 26.17
CA VAL A 77 17.45 40.90 25.67
C VAL A 77 17.14 42.38 25.73
N ASP A 78 17.83 43.10 26.61
CA ASP A 78 17.72 44.55 26.71
C ASP A 78 18.30 45.19 25.45
N ALA A 79 17.53 46.11 24.88
CA ALA A 79 17.91 46.88 23.70
C ALA A 79 18.89 47.99 24.10
N VAL A 80 20.10 47.96 23.54
CA VAL A 80 20.94 49.16 23.41
C VAL A 80 21.09 49.44 21.91
N LEU A 81 20.42 50.51 21.49
CA LEU A 81 20.51 51.14 20.17
C LEU A 81 21.95 51.58 19.91
N THR A 82 22.52 51.20 18.77
CA THR A 82 23.49 52.02 18.04
C THR A 82 23.51 51.64 16.55
N THR A 83 23.05 52.60 15.74
CA THR A 83 23.60 53.04 14.43
C THR A 83 23.71 52.05 13.26
N ASP A 84 22.82 52.28 12.28
CA ASP A 84 23.01 52.33 10.82
C ASP A 84 23.81 51.23 10.10
N ALA A 85 23.12 50.48 9.23
CA ALA A 85 23.44 50.40 7.78
C ALA A 85 22.53 49.41 7.04
N SER A 86 21.79 49.95 6.07
CA SER A 86 21.40 49.39 4.76
C SER A 86 21.07 47.90 4.60
N GLY A 87 19.80 47.65 4.25
CA GLY A 87 19.47 46.83 3.08
C GLY A 87 19.30 45.32 3.29
N ALA A 88 18.08 44.90 3.61
CA ALA A 88 17.57 43.60 3.16
C ALA A 88 16.04 43.65 3.11
N ALA A 89 15.49 43.57 1.89
CA ALA A 89 14.07 43.43 1.66
C ALA A 89 13.51 42.24 2.46
N SER A 90 12.42 42.47 3.20
CA SER A 90 11.68 41.41 3.88
C SER A 90 11.28 40.33 2.86
N ALA A 91 11.99 39.21 2.86
CA ALA A 91 11.69 38.09 1.97
C ALA A 91 10.22 37.68 2.16
N ALA A 92 9.46 37.70 1.06
CA ALA A 92 8.04 37.36 1.08
C ALA A 92 7.85 35.95 1.66
N PRO A 93 6.81 35.73 2.50
CA PRO A 93 6.56 34.42 3.08
C PRO A 93 6.36 33.39 1.98
N THR A 94 7.04 32.26 2.09
CA THR A 94 6.87 31.14 1.16
C THR A 94 5.41 30.70 1.18
N LYS A 95 4.76 30.66 0.01
CA LYS A 95 3.37 30.19 -0.10
C LYS A 95 3.26 28.79 0.52
N THR A 96 2.46 28.65 1.57
CA THR A 96 2.19 27.37 2.24
C THR A 96 0.82 26.83 1.85
N THR A 97 0.68 25.52 1.81
CA THR A 97 -0.62 24.86 1.59
C THR A 97 -1.48 24.93 2.86
N ARG A 98 -2.79 24.64 2.75
CA ARG A 98 -3.70 24.52 3.92
C ARG A 98 -3.20 23.55 5.00
N ARG A 99 -2.34 22.59 4.63
CA ARG A 99 -1.73 21.61 5.56
C ARG A 99 -0.33 22.01 6.03
N GLY A 100 0.09 23.26 5.81
CA GLY A 100 1.37 23.79 6.29
C GLY A 100 2.59 23.31 5.50
N ARG A 101 2.42 22.64 4.35
CA ARG A 101 3.57 22.27 3.49
C ARG A 101 4.00 23.46 2.64
N ASN A 102 5.31 23.66 2.54
CA ASN A 102 5.90 24.67 1.67
C ASN A 102 5.67 24.30 0.20
N VAL A 103 5.13 25.23 -0.59
CA VAL A 103 4.97 25.05 -2.03
C VAL A 103 6.22 25.55 -2.74
N LYS A 104 6.97 24.63 -3.35
CA LYS A 104 8.05 24.99 -4.29
C LYS A 104 7.45 25.04 -5.70
N LEU A 105 7.04 26.23 -6.14
CA LEU A 105 6.59 26.42 -7.53
C LEU A 105 7.82 26.45 -8.46
N PRO A 106 7.88 25.57 -9.48
CA PRO A 106 8.88 25.65 -10.55
C PRO A 106 8.84 27.03 -11.23
N CYS A 107 9.98 27.55 -11.69
CA CYS A 107 10.07 28.89 -12.29
C CYS A 107 9.15 29.10 -13.50
N LYS A 108 8.82 28.03 -14.25
CA LYS A 108 7.83 28.09 -15.33
C LYS A 108 6.40 28.48 -14.89
N TYR A 109 6.10 28.39 -13.59
CA TYR A 109 4.79 28.70 -12.99
C TYR A 109 4.88 29.80 -11.93
N LYS A 110 6.00 30.53 -11.86
CA LYS A 110 6.13 31.70 -11.00
C LYS A 110 5.43 32.90 -11.63
#